data_AF-A0A522B9W1-F1
#
_entry.id   AF-A0A522B9W1-F1
#
_cell.length_a   1.000
_cell.length_b   1.000
_cell.length_c   1.000
_cell.angle_alpha   90.00
_cell.angle_beta   90.00
_cell.angle_gamma   90.00
#
_symmetry.space_group_name_H-M   'P 1'
#
loop_
_entity.id
_entity.type
_entity.pdbx_description
1 polymer ?
#
loop_
_entity_poly.entity_id
_entity_poly.type
_entity_poly.pdbx_seq_one_letter_code
_entity_poly.pdbx_strand_id
1 'polypeptide(L)'
;MKRGVHAIAWVLLAVAAFVLWPERWGGTMTYVITSGTSMQPGFVQGDLAVLRSSGDYRVGDVAAYDSSELKKIVMHRILTETDEGYTFQGDNNDFVDPETVTEDQMLGELVVRVPGVGKYLAWFLKPINLAIGAAALFLLLGDRRKDAPTGRHASASLGRLKLRALELPQNAVTAEVVDERDLERIAEHYDRPVLEVEGDDRRYVLDGSVVYTWAKAAAQPRERRKTPQGRDWAYGPRHLQAVPHPRDGEPAERVS
;
A
#
# COMPACT_ATOMS: atom_id res chain seq x y z
N MET A 1 13.50 -11.20 -27.17
CA MET A 1 14.84 -11.10 -26.54
C MET A 1 14.80 -10.67 -25.07
N LYS A 2 14.06 -9.63 -24.66
CA LYS A 2 14.05 -9.14 -23.26
C LYS A 2 13.58 -10.17 -22.21
N ARG A 3 12.55 -10.98 -22.50
CA ARG A 3 12.03 -12.02 -21.58
C ARG A 3 13.03 -13.14 -21.27
N GLY A 4 13.87 -13.52 -22.24
CA GLY A 4 14.91 -14.54 -22.05
C GLY A 4 16.05 -14.07 -21.15
N VAL A 5 16.44 -12.79 -21.28
CA VAL A 5 17.46 -12.17 -20.41
C VAL A 5 16.99 -12.10 -18.96
N HIS A 6 15.72 -11.77 -18.73
CA HIS A 6 15.16 -11.77 -17.37
C HIS A 6 15.10 -13.18 -16.76
N ALA A 7 14.72 -14.20 -17.53
CA ALA A 7 14.68 -15.59 -17.05
C ALA A 7 16.08 -16.09 -16.67
N ILE A 8 17.10 -15.83 -17.50
CA ILE A 8 18.48 -16.17 -17.19
C ILE A 8 18.99 -15.42 -15.95
N ALA A 9 18.67 -14.13 -15.83
CA ALA A 9 19.05 -13.35 -14.65
C ALA A 9 18.41 -13.90 -13.36
N TRP A 10 17.15 -14.31 -13.38
CA TRP A 10 16.49 -14.93 -12.24
C TRP A 10 17.08 -16.29 -11.87
N VAL A 11 17.43 -17.12 -12.86
CA VAL A 11 18.10 -18.40 -12.60
C VAL A 11 19.48 -18.17 -11.99
N LEU A 12 20.26 -17.23 -12.51
CA LEU A 12 21.56 -16.88 -11.94
C LEU A 12 21.44 -16.33 -10.52
N LEU A 13 20.43 -15.50 -10.24
CA LEU A 13 20.14 -15.02 -8.89
C LEU A 13 19.75 -16.15 -7.93
N ALA A 14 18.90 -17.09 -8.38
CA ALA A 14 18.50 -18.22 -7.56
C ALA A 14 19.69 -19.16 -7.26
N VAL A 15 20.54 -19.42 -8.25
CA VAL A 15 21.77 -20.20 -8.06
C VAL A 15 22.73 -19.48 -7.11
N ALA A 16 22.91 -18.16 -7.27
CA ALA A 16 23.74 -17.37 -6.37
C ALA A 16 23.19 -17.39 -4.93
N ALA A 17 21.87 -17.26 -4.76
CA ALA A 17 21.23 -17.35 -3.45
C ALA A 17 21.38 -18.73 -2.81
N PHE A 18 21.32 -19.80 -3.61
CA PHE A 18 21.53 -21.17 -3.13
C PHE A 18 23.00 -21.44 -2.76
N VAL A 19 23.96 -20.94 -3.55
CA VAL A 19 25.40 -21.13 -3.27
C VAL A 19 25.87 -20.27 -2.09
N LEU A 20 25.31 -19.07 -1.94
CA LEU A 20 25.59 -18.15 -0.82
C LEU A 20 24.63 -18.39 0.35
N TRP A 21 24.00 -19.57 0.41
CA TRP A 21 23.01 -19.86 1.43
C TRP A 21 23.65 -19.82 2.82
N PRO A 22 23.11 -19.00 3.76
CA PRO A 22 23.71 -18.84 5.07
C PRO A 22 23.70 -20.13 5.90
N GLU A 23 24.76 -20.36 6.67
CA GLU A 23 24.90 -21.51 7.56
C GLU A 23 23.81 -21.60 8.64
N ARG A 24 23.37 -20.44 9.16
CA ARG A 24 22.21 -20.36 10.07
C ARG A 24 20.92 -21.00 9.54
N TRP A 25 20.83 -21.21 8.22
CA TRP A 25 19.69 -21.82 7.54
C TRP A 25 20.06 -23.15 6.87
N GLY A 26 21.16 -23.80 7.28
CA GLY A 26 21.61 -25.10 6.77
C GLY A 26 22.52 -25.03 5.54
N GLY A 27 23.11 -23.87 5.26
CA GLY A 27 24.13 -23.70 4.21
C GLY A 27 25.55 -23.88 4.74
N THR A 28 26.55 -23.60 3.91
CA THR A 28 27.97 -23.68 4.31
C THR A 28 28.66 -22.33 4.35
N MET A 29 27.94 -21.23 4.06
CA MET A 29 28.52 -19.90 3.96
C MET A 29 28.16 -19.07 5.18
N THR A 30 29.15 -18.39 5.74
CA THR A 30 28.97 -17.39 6.79
C THR A 30 29.65 -16.08 6.40
N TYR A 31 29.41 -15.03 7.16
CA TYR A 31 29.99 -13.73 6.88
C TYR A 31 30.37 -13.02 8.17
N VAL A 32 31.53 -12.35 8.13
CA VAL A 32 32.05 -11.55 9.23
C VAL A 32 32.39 -10.17 8.69
N ILE A 33 32.00 -9.14 9.44
CA ILE A 33 32.43 -7.76 9.16
C ILE A 33 33.66 -7.52 10.00
N THR A 34 34.78 -7.19 9.34
CA THR A 34 36.05 -7.00 10.01
C THR A 34 36.00 -5.80 10.96
N SER A 35 36.58 -5.98 12.13
CA SER A 35 36.72 -4.92 13.13
C SER A 35 38.16 -4.91 13.65
N GLY A 36 38.70 -3.71 13.87
CA GLY A 36 40.09 -3.53 14.32
C GLY A 36 41.13 -3.52 13.19
N THR A 37 42.39 -3.71 13.58
CA THR A 37 43.57 -3.52 12.73
C THR A 37 44.46 -4.76 12.60
N SER A 38 44.13 -5.87 13.26
CA SER A 38 44.99 -7.07 13.36
C SER A 38 45.23 -7.78 12.04
N MET A 39 44.37 -7.58 11.05
CA MET A 39 44.49 -8.17 9.72
C MET A 39 44.94 -7.16 8.64
N GLN A 40 45.47 -5.99 9.04
CA GLN A 40 46.03 -5.03 8.08
C GLN A 40 47.35 -5.53 7.46
N PRO A 41 47.71 -5.05 6.25
CA PRO A 41 46.92 -4.21 5.35
C PRO A 41 45.89 -5.01 4.53
N GLY A 42 45.90 -6.34 4.65
CA GLY A 42 45.04 -7.26 3.88
C GLY A 42 43.55 -7.07 4.14
N PHE A 43 43.17 -6.59 5.31
CA PHE A 43 41.80 -6.24 5.70
C PHE A 43 41.78 -4.92 6.45
N VAL A 44 40.80 -4.08 6.11
CA VAL A 44 40.55 -2.81 6.80
C VAL A 44 39.19 -2.92 7.50
N GLN A 45 39.01 -2.17 8.59
CA GLN A 45 37.77 -2.13 9.34
C GLN A 45 36.56 -1.83 8.42
N GLY A 46 35.52 -2.65 8.53
CA GLY A 46 34.30 -2.53 7.74
C GLY A 46 34.32 -3.26 6.40
N ASP A 47 35.37 -4.04 6.12
CA ASP A 47 35.37 -5.02 5.02
C ASP A 47 34.44 -6.19 5.35
N LEU A 48 33.89 -6.81 4.30
CA LEU A 48 33.11 -8.03 4.43
C LEU A 48 33.99 -9.22 4.07
N ALA A 49 34.16 -10.15 5.00
CA ALA A 49 34.74 -11.46 4.76
C ALA A 49 33.60 -12.46 4.59
N VAL A 50 33.55 -13.13 3.44
CA VAL A 50 32.66 -14.28 3.22
C VAL A 50 33.48 -15.52 3.46
N LEU A 51 32.99 -16.34 4.38
CA LEU A 51 33.67 -17.53 4.85
C LEU A 51 32.87 -18.77 4.47
N ARG A 52 33.58 -19.88 4.26
CA ARG A 52 33.00 -21.19 4.01
C ARG A 52 33.39 -22.13 5.13
N SER A 53 32.39 -22.75 5.76
CA SER A 53 32.61 -23.86 6.67
C SER A 53 33.26 -25.02 5.91
N SER A 54 34.44 -25.43 6.37
CA SER A 54 35.27 -26.51 5.82
C SER A 54 35.67 -27.46 6.94
N GLY A 55 36.00 -28.71 6.61
CA GLY A 55 36.66 -29.66 7.52
C GLY A 55 38.13 -29.87 7.18
N ASP A 56 38.68 -29.08 6.26
CA ASP A 56 40.08 -29.11 5.85
C ASP A 56 40.56 -27.66 5.82
N TYR A 57 41.26 -27.27 6.88
CA TYR A 57 41.88 -25.96 7.05
C TYR A 57 43.40 -26.13 7.04
N ARG A 58 44.12 -25.25 6.36
CA ARG A 58 45.57 -25.42 6.17
C ARG A 58 46.35 -24.24 6.72
N VAL A 59 47.59 -24.52 7.08
CA VAL A 59 48.57 -23.49 7.44
C VAL A 59 48.65 -22.45 6.33
N GLY A 60 48.48 -21.18 6.71
CA GLY A 60 48.45 -20.03 5.82
C GLY A 60 47.05 -19.55 5.44
N ASP A 61 46.00 -20.33 5.69
CA ASP A 61 44.62 -19.90 5.42
C ASP A 61 44.19 -18.80 6.40
N VAL A 62 43.33 -17.89 5.94
CA VAL A 62 42.66 -16.93 6.81
C VAL A 62 41.31 -17.53 7.18
N ALA A 63 41.05 -17.74 8.47
CA ALA A 63 39.82 -18.33 8.94
C ALA A 63 39.25 -17.54 10.13
N ALA A 64 37.94 -17.66 10.33
CA ALA A 64 37.26 -17.13 11.49
C ALA A 64 36.90 -18.25 12.46
N TYR A 65 37.02 -17.97 13.76
CA TYR A 65 36.69 -18.90 14.83
C TYR A 65 36.01 -18.18 16.00
N ASP A 66 35.24 -18.91 16.80
CA ASP A 66 34.65 -18.40 18.03
C ASP A 66 35.64 -18.58 19.20
N SER A 67 36.24 -17.46 19.62
CA SER A 67 37.23 -17.47 20.71
C SER A 67 36.53 -17.66 22.05
N SER A 68 36.87 -18.76 22.71
CA SER A 68 36.37 -19.06 24.05
C SER A 68 36.98 -18.14 25.10
N GLU A 69 38.20 -17.65 24.87
CA GLU A 69 38.88 -16.70 25.78
C GLU A 69 38.34 -15.28 25.63
N LEU A 70 38.21 -14.80 24.39
CA LEU A 70 37.80 -13.42 24.11
C LEU A 70 36.28 -13.23 24.01
N LYS A 71 35.51 -14.33 24.05
CA LYS A 71 34.04 -14.36 23.92
C LYS A 71 33.54 -13.59 22.71
N LYS A 72 34.25 -13.72 21.58
CA LYS A 72 33.95 -13.05 20.32
C LYS A 72 34.50 -13.84 19.14
N ILE A 73 33.94 -13.56 17.97
CA ILE A 73 34.48 -14.06 16.71
C ILE A 73 35.80 -13.34 16.40
N VAL A 74 36.85 -14.12 16.17
CA VAL A 74 38.18 -13.66 15.75
C VAL A 74 38.43 -14.19 14.35
N MET A 75 39.16 -13.43 13.53
CA MET A 75 39.53 -13.84 12.18
C MET A 75 41.00 -13.53 11.95
N HIS A 76 41.82 -14.56 11.83
CA HIS A 76 43.28 -14.48 11.71
C HIS A 76 43.82 -15.56 10.76
N ARG A 77 45.13 -15.57 10.54
CA ARG A 77 45.80 -16.56 9.68
C ARG A 77 46.25 -17.77 10.50
N ILE A 78 46.01 -18.97 10.00
CA ILE A 78 46.50 -20.21 10.60
C ILE A 78 48.03 -20.25 10.46
N LEU A 79 48.72 -20.34 11.60
CA LEU A 79 50.18 -20.39 11.64
C LEU A 79 50.70 -21.82 11.75
N THR A 80 50.09 -22.64 12.60
CA THR A 80 50.42 -24.05 12.75
C THR A 80 49.18 -24.89 12.95
N GLU A 81 49.27 -26.15 12.52
CA GLU A 81 48.29 -27.20 12.77
C GLU A 81 48.97 -28.27 13.65
N THR A 82 48.32 -28.66 14.74
CA THR A 82 48.77 -29.69 15.69
C THR A 82 47.64 -30.68 15.97
N ASP A 83 47.94 -31.79 16.63
CA ASP A 83 46.92 -32.77 17.05
C ASP A 83 45.89 -32.19 18.03
N GLU A 84 46.22 -31.07 18.68
CA GLU A 84 45.35 -30.37 19.63
C GLU A 84 44.44 -29.32 18.94
N GLY A 85 44.80 -28.87 17.74
CA GLY A 85 44.06 -27.87 16.98
C GLY A 85 44.95 -26.93 16.17
N TYR A 86 44.45 -25.72 15.94
CA TYR A 86 45.10 -24.69 15.12
C TYR A 86 45.57 -23.52 15.97
N THR A 87 46.73 -22.96 15.65
CA THR A 87 47.16 -21.67 16.19
C THR A 87 47.00 -20.58 15.14
N PHE A 88 46.68 -19.38 15.62
CA PHE A 88 46.36 -18.24 14.78
C PHE A 88 47.29 -17.06 15.05
N GLN A 89 47.51 -16.25 14.03
CA GLN A 89 48.18 -14.96 14.15
C GLN A 89 47.54 -13.95 13.20
N GLY A 90 47.25 -12.76 13.71
CA GLY A 90 46.83 -11.64 12.87
C GLY A 90 47.98 -11.17 11.98
N ASP A 91 47.69 -10.87 10.71
CA ASP A 91 48.70 -10.41 9.73
C ASP A 91 49.47 -9.14 10.17
N ASN A 92 48.89 -8.34 11.06
CA ASN A 92 49.47 -7.13 11.64
C ASN A 92 49.85 -7.27 13.13
N ASN A 93 49.78 -8.47 13.70
CA ASN A 93 50.15 -8.73 15.08
C ASN A 93 51.61 -9.21 15.15
N ASP A 94 52.35 -8.77 16.17
CA ASP A 94 53.71 -9.21 16.49
C ASP A 94 53.74 -10.42 17.45
N PHE A 95 52.57 -10.93 17.82
CA PHE A 95 52.39 -12.08 18.69
C PHE A 95 51.43 -13.11 18.06
N VAL A 96 51.61 -14.38 18.44
CA VAL A 96 50.69 -15.48 18.15
C VAL A 96 49.54 -15.42 19.14
N ASP A 97 48.33 -15.74 18.68
CA ASP A 97 47.17 -15.81 19.56
C ASP A 97 47.39 -16.90 20.64
N PRO A 98 47.03 -16.61 21.90
CA PRO A 98 47.30 -17.52 23.01
C PRO A 98 46.41 -18.78 23.02
N GLU A 99 45.26 -18.72 22.35
CA GLU A 99 44.28 -19.79 22.30
C GLU A 99 44.60 -20.78 21.17
N THR A 100 44.70 -22.07 21.50
CA THR A 100 44.65 -23.16 20.52
C THR A 100 43.19 -23.43 20.18
N VAL A 101 42.86 -23.34 18.89
CA VAL A 101 41.48 -23.39 18.39
C VAL A 101 41.19 -24.78 17.84
N THR A 102 40.16 -25.44 18.37
CA THR A 102 39.71 -26.74 17.87
C THR A 102 38.78 -26.59 16.66
N GLU A 103 38.58 -27.67 15.90
CA GLU A 103 37.76 -27.65 14.67
C GLU A 103 36.30 -27.24 14.94
N ASP A 104 35.74 -27.56 16.11
CA ASP A 104 34.38 -27.18 16.50
C ASP A 104 34.22 -25.69 16.79
N GLN A 105 35.31 -24.98 17.07
CA GLN A 105 35.31 -23.52 17.21
C GLN A 105 35.41 -22.81 15.85
N MET A 106 35.72 -23.52 14.77
CA MET A 106 35.90 -22.93 13.45
C MET A 106 34.56 -22.56 12.82
N LEU A 107 34.46 -21.31 12.37
CA LEU A 107 33.31 -20.81 11.62
C LEU A 107 33.48 -20.98 10.12
N GLY A 108 34.71 -20.95 9.63
CA GLY A 108 35.02 -21.12 8.21
C GLY A 108 36.28 -20.42 7.73
N GLU A 109 36.72 -20.83 6.55
CA GLU A 109 37.86 -20.25 5.83
C GLU A 109 37.39 -19.11 4.93
N LEU A 110 38.23 -18.10 4.76
CA LEU A 110 37.95 -16.97 3.88
C LEU A 110 37.92 -17.42 2.42
N VAL A 111 36.77 -17.23 1.77
CA VAL A 111 36.63 -17.44 0.32
C VAL A 111 36.82 -16.14 -0.44
N VAL A 112 36.19 -15.07 0.03
CA VAL A 112 36.24 -13.77 -0.64
C VAL A 112 36.19 -12.61 0.34
N ARG A 113 37.02 -11.61 0.08
CA ARG A 113 36.96 -10.29 0.71
C ARG A 113 36.23 -9.33 -0.21
N VAL A 114 35.30 -8.57 0.35
CA VAL A 114 34.62 -7.47 -0.33
C VAL A 114 34.90 -6.15 0.41
N PRO A 115 35.82 -5.32 -0.11
CA PRO A 115 36.25 -4.10 0.57
C PRO A 115 35.12 -3.09 0.75
N GLY A 116 35.00 -2.50 1.95
CA GLY A 116 34.08 -1.40 2.26
C GLY A 116 32.59 -1.70 2.16
N VAL A 117 32.19 -2.96 1.89
CA VAL A 117 30.77 -3.36 1.78
C VAL A 117 30.14 -3.63 3.15
N GLY A 118 30.94 -4.05 4.14
CA GLY A 118 30.45 -4.41 5.46
C GLY A 118 29.61 -3.31 6.10
N LYS A 119 30.00 -2.03 5.96
CA LYS A 119 29.24 -0.89 6.49
C LYS A 119 27.84 -0.74 5.88
N TYR A 120 27.71 -0.96 4.57
CA TYR A 120 26.41 -0.84 3.88
C TYR A 120 25.51 -2.03 4.22
N LEU A 121 26.08 -3.23 4.29
CA LEU A 121 25.36 -4.43 4.68
C LEU A 121 24.88 -4.33 6.13
N ALA A 122 25.76 -3.91 7.06
CA ALA A 122 25.39 -3.68 8.45
C ALA A 122 24.29 -2.62 8.58
N TRP A 123 24.35 -1.54 7.80
CA TRP A 123 23.27 -0.55 7.77
C TRP A 123 21.97 -1.17 7.24
N PHE A 124 22.00 -1.87 6.11
CA PHE A 124 20.82 -2.47 5.49
C PHE A 124 20.12 -3.48 6.41
N LEU A 125 20.89 -4.30 7.13
CA LEU A 125 20.39 -5.33 8.04
C LEU A 125 19.82 -4.78 9.36
N LYS A 126 19.90 -3.48 9.62
CA LYS A 126 19.27 -2.89 10.81
C LYS A 126 17.75 -3.11 10.76
N PRO A 127 17.11 -3.52 11.87
CA PRO A 127 15.67 -3.82 11.89
C PRO A 127 14.81 -2.68 11.35
N ILE A 128 15.17 -1.43 11.66
CA ILE A 128 14.46 -0.25 11.16
C ILE A 128 14.56 -0.09 9.63
N ASN A 129 15.71 -0.38 9.04
CA ASN A 129 15.94 -0.24 7.61
C ASN A 129 15.23 -1.35 6.83
N LEU A 130 15.21 -2.56 7.39
CA LEU A 130 14.39 -3.66 6.87
C LEU A 130 12.90 -3.33 6.95
N ALA A 131 12.43 -2.74 8.05
CA ALA A 131 11.04 -2.32 8.20
C ALA A 131 10.65 -1.22 7.19
N ILE A 132 11.52 -0.23 6.98
CA ILE A 132 11.32 0.81 5.95
C ILE A 132 11.27 0.17 4.56
N GLY A 133 12.18 -0.75 4.24
CA GLY A 133 12.19 -1.46 2.97
C GLY A 133 10.93 -2.29 2.74
N ALA A 134 10.49 -3.03 3.76
CA ALA A 134 9.26 -3.80 3.73
C ALA A 134 8.02 -2.91 3.56
N ALA A 135 7.95 -1.78 4.27
CA ALA A 135 6.87 -0.81 4.13
C ALA A 135 6.85 -0.18 2.73
N ALA A 136 8.01 0.19 2.18
CA ALA A 136 8.11 0.71 0.82
C ALA A 136 7.66 -0.35 -0.20
N LEU A 137 8.10 -1.59 -0.05
CA LEU A 137 7.68 -2.70 -0.91
C LEU A 137 6.18 -2.96 -0.79
N PHE A 138 5.63 -2.93 0.43
CA PHE A 138 4.19 -3.04 0.67
C PHE A 138 3.41 -1.88 0.04
N LEU A 139 3.93 -0.65 0.04
CA LEU A 139 3.28 0.48 -0.62
C LEU A 139 3.39 0.44 -2.16
N LEU A 140 4.43 -0.20 -2.69
CA LEU A 140 4.68 -0.36 -4.12
C LEU A 140 3.92 -1.55 -4.73
N LEU A 141 3.83 -2.67 -3.99
CA LEU A 141 3.14 -3.91 -4.39
C LEU A 141 1.72 -4.03 -3.82
N GLY A 142 1.41 -3.27 -2.76
CA GLY A 142 0.07 -3.14 -2.23
C GLY A 142 -0.79 -2.53 -3.31
N ASP A 143 -1.58 -3.38 -3.93
CA ASP A 143 -2.54 -3.03 -4.97
C ASP A 143 -3.30 -1.80 -4.46
N ARG A 144 -3.08 -0.64 -5.11
CA ARG A 144 -3.86 0.56 -4.84
C ARG A 144 -5.26 0.37 -5.42
N ARG A 145 -5.95 -0.70 -5.05
CA ARG A 145 -7.40 -0.72 -5.00
C ARG A 145 -7.83 0.12 -3.81
N LYS A 146 -7.59 1.43 -3.94
CA LYS A 146 -8.55 2.39 -3.45
C LYS A 146 -9.69 2.37 -4.45
N ASP A 147 -10.46 1.30 -4.43
CA ASP A 147 -11.84 1.36 -4.90
C ASP A 147 -12.57 2.18 -3.83
N ALA A 148 -12.47 3.49 -3.96
CA ALA A 148 -13.55 4.33 -3.49
C ALA A 148 -14.82 3.77 -4.14
N PRO A 149 -15.93 3.52 -3.40
CA PRO A 149 -17.21 3.25 -4.02
C PRO A 149 -17.70 4.57 -4.63
N THR A 150 -17.05 4.97 -5.72
CA THR A 150 -17.46 6.09 -6.54
C THR A 150 -18.46 5.47 -7.49
N GLY A 151 -19.74 5.65 -7.16
CA GLY A 151 -20.85 5.21 -7.97
C GLY A 151 -20.61 5.60 -9.43
N ARG A 152 -20.36 4.59 -10.25
CA ARG A 152 -20.38 4.60 -11.71
C ARG A 152 -20.32 3.14 -12.15
N HIS A 153 -21.36 2.39 -11.80
CA HIS A 153 -21.69 1.22 -12.60
C HIS A 153 -22.35 1.74 -13.87
N ALA A 154 -21.76 1.33 -14.98
CA ALA A 154 -22.20 1.61 -16.32
C ALA A 154 -23.66 1.18 -16.51
N SER A 155 -24.52 2.10 -16.94
CA SER A 155 -25.26 2.08 -18.21
C SER A 155 -25.52 0.67 -18.75
N ALA A 156 -26.32 -0.09 -18.03
CA ALA A 156 -27.35 -0.88 -18.67
C ALA A 156 -28.63 -0.11 -18.39
N SER A 157 -29.27 0.43 -19.42
CA SER A 157 -30.60 1.01 -19.31
C SER A 157 -31.56 -0.08 -18.83
N LEU A 158 -31.62 -0.27 -17.52
CA LEU A 158 -32.60 -1.11 -16.87
C LEU A 158 -33.91 -0.39 -17.16
N GLY A 159 -34.65 -0.91 -18.14
CA GLY A 159 -35.95 -0.37 -18.52
C GLY A 159 -36.97 -0.49 -17.40
N ARG A 160 -38.25 -0.58 -17.74
CA ARG A 160 -39.31 -0.72 -16.73
C ARG A 160 -39.21 -2.08 -16.04
N LEU A 161 -39.10 -2.07 -14.72
CA LEU A 161 -39.00 -3.26 -13.87
C LEU A 161 -40.32 -3.44 -13.12
N LYS A 162 -40.96 -4.61 -13.30
CA LYS A 162 -42.18 -4.98 -12.57
C LYS A 162 -41.83 -5.71 -11.29
N LEU A 163 -42.32 -5.20 -10.17
CA LEU A 163 -42.12 -5.72 -8.83
C LEU A 163 -43.44 -6.20 -8.24
N ARG A 164 -43.40 -7.23 -7.40
CA ARG A 164 -44.57 -7.74 -6.66
C ARG A 164 -44.91 -6.89 -5.43
N ALA A 165 -43.89 -6.31 -4.80
CA ALA A 165 -44.00 -5.46 -3.64
C ALA A 165 -42.81 -4.51 -3.58
N LEU A 166 -43.01 -3.32 -3.02
CA LEU A 166 -41.97 -2.33 -2.76
C LEU A 166 -42.18 -1.75 -1.36
N GLU A 167 -41.20 -1.94 -0.48
CA GLU A 167 -41.20 -1.33 0.85
C GLU A 167 -40.27 -0.12 0.85
N LEU A 168 -40.84 1.06 1.09
CA LEU A 168 -40.06 2.30 1.21
C LEU A 168 -39.62 2.49 2.67
N PRO A 169 -38.39 2.94 2.93
CA PRO A 169 -37.97 3.28 4.28
C PRO A 169 -38.84 4.43 4.81
N GLN A 170 -39.19 4.37 6.11
CA GLN A 170 -40.14 5.31 6.72
C GLN A 170 -39.73 6.80 6.62
N ASN A 171 -38.44 7.07 6.41
CA ASN A 171 -37.87 8.41 6.32
C ASN A 171 -37.47 8.81 4.88
N ALA A 172 -37.96 8.10 3.86
CA ALA A 172 -37.64 8.43 2.48
C ALA A 172 -38.28 9.76 2.08
N VAL A 173 -37.49 10.69 1.55
CA VAL A 173 -38.04 11.92 0.96
C VAL A 173 -38.74 11.55 -0.34
N THR A 174 -40.04 11.78 -0.43
CA THR A 174 -40.84 11.49 -1.63
C THR A 174 -41.09 12.77 -2.42
N ALA A 175 -40.86 12.71 -3.73
CA ALA A 175 -41.14 13.80 -4.66
C ALA A 175 -42.16 13.32 -5.70
N GLU A 176 -43.31 13.97 -5.78
CA GLU A 176 -44.34 13.64 -6.78
C GLU A 176 -44.09 14.44 -8.07
N VAL A 177 -43.92 13.72 -9.17
CA VAL A 177 -43.69 14.24 -10.51
C VAL A 177 -45.03 14.29 -11.24
N VAL A 178 -45.27 15.39 -11.97
CA VAL A 178 -46.56 15.64 -12.64
C VAL A 178 -46.67 14.89 -13.97
N ASP A 179 -45.61 14.88 -14.77
CA ASP A 179 -45.55 14.22 -16.08
C ASP A 179 -44.77 12.90 -16.00
N GLU A 180 -45.27 11.86 -16.66
CA GLU A 180 -44.62 10.55 -16.79
C GLU A 180 -43.24 10.68 -17.44
N ARG A 181 -43.14 11.55 -18.45
CA ARG A 181 -41.90 11.78 -19.22
C ARG A 181 -40.81 12.41 -18.36
N ASP A 182 -41.20 13.19 -17.36
CA ASP A 182 -40.26 13.83 -16.45
C ASP A 182 -39.67 12.79 -15.49
N LEU A 183 -40.50 11.83 -15.06
CA LEU A 183 -40.04 10.69 -14.26
C LEU A 183 -39.07 9.81 -15.06
N GLU A 184 -39.35 9.57 -16.34
CA GLU A 184 -38.45 8.80 -17.23
C GLU A 184 -37.13 9.54 -17.46
N ARG A 185 -37.15 10.86 -17.68
CA ARG A 185 -35.93 11.68 -17.78
C ARG A 185 -35.10 11.67 -16.51
N ILE A 186 -35.74 11.66 -15.34
CA ILE A 186 -35.06 11.51 -14.04
C ILE A 186 -34.43 10.12 -13.94
N ALA A 187 -35.17 9.07 -14.30
CA ALA A 187 -34.67 7.70 -14.33
C ALA A 187 -33.41 7.57 -15.21
N GLU A 188 -33.45 8.13 -16.41
CA GLU A 188 -32.29 8.18 -17.32
C GLU A 188 -31.14 9.01 -16.76
N HIS A 189 -31.44 10.19 -16.20
CA HIS A 189 -30.41 11.08 -15.65
C HIS A 189 -29.63 10.43 -14.51
N TYR A 190 -30.32 9.67 -13.64
CA TYR A 190 -29.73 8.98 -12.50
C TYR A 190 -29.33 7.52 -12.78
N ASP A 191 -29.47 7.05 -14.04
CA ASP A 191 -29.22 5.66 -14.46
C ASP A 191 -29.95 4.64 -13.56
N ARG A 192 -31.25 4.90 -13.32
CA ARG A 192 -32.14 4.08 -12.48
C ARG A 192 -33.29 3.51 -13.30
N PRO A 193 -33.78 2.31 -12.98
CA PRO A 193 -35.01 1.80 -13.57
C PRO A 193 -36.24 2.52 -13.05
N VAL A 194 -37.25 2.58 -13.90
CA VAL A 194 -38.62 2.90 -13.49
C VAL A 194 -39.26 1.63 -12.93
N LEU A 195 -39.65 1.67 -11.66
CA LEU A 195 -40.26 0.55 -10.95
C LEU A 195 -41.79 0.66 -11.03
N GLU A 196 -42.43 -0.45 -11.42
CA GLU A 196 -43.87 -0.62 -11.42
C GLU A 196 -44.24 -1.69 -10.40
N VAL A 197 -45.08 -1.38 -9.42
CA VAL A 197 -45.53 -2.35 -8.41
C VAL A 197 -46.87 -2.93 -8.83
N GLU A 198 -46.98 -4.26 -8.82
CA GLU A 198 -48.20 -4.96 -9.19
C GLU A 198 -49.37 -4.57 -8.27
N GLY A 199 -50.44 -4.01 -8.83
CA GLY A 199 -51.60 -3.51 -8.07
C GLY A 199 -51.49 -2.06 -7.59
N ASP A 200 -50.39 -1.36 -7.90
CA ASP A 200 -50.23 0.07 -7.64
C ASP A 200 -50.29 0.87 -8.96
N ASP A 201 -51.03 1.98 -8.95
CA ASP A 201 -51.14 2.90 -10.09
C ASP A 201 -49.98 3.92 -10.14
N ARG A 202 -49.00 3.78 -9.24
CA ARG A 202 -47.82 4.63 -9.17
C ARG A 202 -46.59 3.96 -9.75
N ARG A 203 -45.71 4.79 -10.30
CA ARG A 203 -44.35 4.40 -10.68
C ARG A 203 -43.32 5.09 -9.82
N TYR A 204 -42.19 4.42 -9.61
CA TYR A 204 -41.17 4.83 -8.65
C TYR A 204 -39.78 4.86 -9.29
N VAL A 205 -38.99 5.89 -8.96
CA VAL A 205 -37.56 5.97 -9.25
C VAL A 205 -36.83 6.30 -7.94
N LEU A 206 -35.84 5.49 -7.59
CA LEU A 206 -35.12 5.56 -6.31
C LEU A 206 -33.71 6.12 -6.52
N ASP A 207 -33.45 7.32 -6.02
CA ASP A 207 -32.13 7.97 -6.10
C ASP A 207 -31.30 7.85 -4.80
N GLY A 208 -31.54 6.81 -4.00
CA GLY A 208 -30.82 6.57 -2.73
C GLY A 208 -31.17 7.56 -1.60
N SER A 209 -31.52 8.81 -1.91
CA SER A 209 -31.98 9.83 -0.96
C SER A 209 -33.42 10.30 -1.20
N VAL A 210 -33.90 10.22 -2.45
CA VAL A 210 -35.24 10.69 -2.85
C VAL A 210 -35.95 9.60 -3.64
N VAL A 211 -37.25 9.45 -3.39
CA VAL A 211 -38.15 8.58 -4.13
C VAL A 211 -39.02 9.45 -5.02
N TYR A 212 -38.74 9.46 -6.31
CA TYR A 212 -39.58 10.14 -7.28
C TYR A 212 -40.76 9.24 -7.63
N THR A 213 -41.98 9.78 -7.58
CA THR A 213 -43.19 9.03 -7.84
C THR A 213 -44.04 9.73 -8.89
N TRP A 214 -44.71 8.97 -9.75
CA TRP A 214 -45.72 9.48 -10.68
C TRP A 214 -46.97 8.62 -10.60
N ALA A 215 -48.14 9.24 -10.42
CA ALA A 215 -49.41 8.55 -10.33
C ALA A 215 -50.16 8.57 -11.67
N LYS A 216 -50.43 7.40 -12.24
CA LYS A 216 -51.15 7.23 -13.51
C LYS A 216 -52.57 7.81 -13.46
N ALA A 217 -53.21 7.79 -12.30
CA ALA A 217 -54.55 8.33 -12.07
C ALA A 217 -54.61 9.88 -12.03
N ALA A 218 -53.51 10.55 -11.67
CA ALA A 218 -53.46 12.01 -11.60
C ALA A 218 -53.23 12.68 -12.96
N ALA A 219 -52.73 11.92 -13.94
CA ALA A 219 -52.47 12.38 -15.30
C ALA A 219 -53.72 12.45 -16.21
N GLN A 220 -54.87 11.93 -15.76
CA GLN A 220 -56.13 12.19 -16.46
C GLN A 220 -56.57 13.62 -16.13
N PRO A 221 -56.76 14.51 -17.13
CA PRO A 221 -57.24 15.85 -16.88
C PRO A 221 -58.57 15.73 -16.14
N ARG A 222 -58.67 16.27 -14.91
CA ARG A 222 -59.97 16.47 -14.26
C ARG A 222 -60.84 17.21 -15.26
N GLU A 223 -61.83 16.53 -15.84
CA GLU A 223 -62.81 17.14 -16.74
C GLU A 223 -63.26 18.45 -16.11
N ARG A 224 -63.08 19.56 -16.85
CA ARG A 224 -63.64 20.84 -16.47
C ARG A 224 -65.14 20.64 -16.25
N ARG A 225 -65.59 20.61 -15.00
CA ARG A 225 -66.98 20.89 -14.66
C ARG A 225 -67.29 22.24 -15.29
N LYS A 226 -68.10 22.22 -16.36
CA LYS A 226 -68.73 23.43 -16.90
C LYS A 226 -69.58 24.00 -15.76
N THR A 227 -69.15 25.12 -15.19
CA THR A 227 -70.01 25.94 -14.35
C THR A 227 -71.09 26.54 -15.24
N PRO A 228 -72.39 26.31 -14.97
CA PRO A 228 -73.46 26.99 -15.69
C PRO A 228 -73.64 28.38 -15.08
N GLN A 229 -72.81 29.34 -15.49
CA GLN A 229 -73.18 30.75 -15.62
C GLN A 229 -71.95 31.57 -16.02
N GLY A 230 -72.08 32.23 -17.17
CA GLY A 230 -71.10 33.18 -17.66
C GLY A 230 -70.89 34.33 -16.68
N ARG A 231 -69.63 34.63 -16.41
CA ARG A 231 -69.12 35.99 -16.18
C ARG A 231 -67.60 35.95 -16.34
N ASP A 232 -67.12 36.73 -17.29
CA ASP A 232 -65.71 36.96 -17.56
C ASP A 232 -65.01 37.65 -16.38
N TRP A 233 -63.86 37.14 -15.97
CA TRP A 233 -62.93 37.88 -15.12
C TRP A 233 -61.60 38.04 -15.84
N ALA A 234 -61.43 39.20 -16.48
CA ALA A 234 -60.14 39.72 -16.90
C ALA A 234 -59.32 40.09 -15.66
N TYR A 235 -58.07 39.62 -15.59
CA TYR A 235 -57.11 40.09 -14.59
C TYR A 235 -56.71 41.55 -14.91
N GLY A 236 -57.03 42.47 -13.99
CA GLY A 236 -56.52 43.84 -14.01
C GLY A 236 -55.14 43.95 -13.32
N PRO A 237 -54.24 44.85 -13.77
CA PRO A 237 -52.89 44.99 -13.23
C PRO A 237 -52.92 45.78 -11.92
N ARG A 238 -52.27 45.27 -10.86
CA ARG A 238 -52.00 46.05 -9.64
C ARG A 238 -50.49 46.15 -9.39
N HIS A 239 -49.99 47.35 -9.68
CA HIS A 239 -49.10 48.20 -8.89
C HIS A 239 -48.00 47.54 -8.04
N LEU A 240 -46.77 47.62 -8.54
CA LEU A 240 -45.55 47.74 -7.74
C LEU A 240 -45.49 49.16 -7.15
N GLN A 241 -45.47 49.29 -5.83
CA GLN A 241 -45.06 50.52 -5.15
C GLN A 241 -43.67 50.34 -4.55
N ALA A 242 -42.77 51.26 -4.92
CA ALA A 242 -41.40 51.37 -4.50
C ALA A 242 -41.29 51.88 -3.05
N VAL A 243 -40.34 51.33 -2.30
CA VAL A 243 -39.90 51.82 -0.98
C VAL A 243 -38.81 52.88 -1.22
N PRO A 244 -38.89 54.09 -0.62
CA PRO A 244 -37.90 55.15 -0.84
C PRO A 244 -36.69 55.01 0.09
N HIS A 245 -35.50 55.24 -0.48
CA HIS A 245 -34.23 55.50 0.20
C HIS A 245 -34.18 56.90 0.83
N PRO A 246 -33.51 57.08 1.98
CA PRO A 246 -32.89 58.35 2.35
C PRO A 246 -31.36 58.32 2.11
N ARG A 247 -30.84 59.44 1.61
CA ARG A 247 -29.41 59.73 1.37
C ARG A 247 -28.71 60.26 2.63
N ASP A 248 -27.48 59.79 2.80
CA ASP A 248 -26.22 60.41 3.26
C ASP A 248 -26.24 61.72 4.08
N GLY A 249 -25.50 61.73 5.21
CA GLY A 249 -25.17 62.96 5.95
C GLY A 249 -24.45 62.80 7.31
N GLU A 250 -23.22 62.26 7.30
CA GLU A 250 -22.08 62.65 8.18
C GLU A 250 -22.09 62.38 9.72
N PRO A 251 -20.94 62.52 10.46
CA PRO A 251 -20.33 61.37 11.15
C PRO A 251 -20.10 61.55 12.67
N ALA A 252 -19.53 60.49 13.27
CA ALA A 252 -18.77 60.42 14.51
C ALA A 252 -19.52 60.45 15.86
N GLU A 253 -19.48 59.33 16.58
CA GLU A 253 -19.03 59.35 17.98
C GLU A 253 -18.60 57.95 18.47
N ARG A 254 -17.38 57.86 19.03
CA ARG A 254 -16.93 56.76 19.89
C ARG A 254 -17.45 57.05 21.30
N VAL A 255 -18.02 56.07 21.99
CA VAL A 255 -17.94 55.90 23.46
C VAL A 255 -18.20 54.41 23.73
N SER A 256 -17.14 53.62 23.93
CA SER A 256 -16.71 52.97 25.20
C SER A 256 -17.46 51.69 25.53
#